data_AF-G5NCE2-F1
#
_entry.id   AF-G5NCE2-F1
#
_cell.length_a   1.000
_cell.length_b   1.000
_cell.length_c   1.000
_cell.angle_alpha   90.00
_cell.angle_beta   90.00
_cell.angle_gamma   90.00
#
_symmetry.space_group_name_H-M   'P 1'
#
loop_
_entity.id
_entity.type
_entity.pdbx_description
1 polymer ?
#
loop_
_entity_poly.entity_id
_entity_poly.type
_entity_poly.pdbx_seq_one_letter_code
_entity_poly.pdbx_strand_id
1 'polypeptide(L)'
;PVLARVHSECLTGDALFSLRCDCGFQLEAALTHIAEEGRGILIYHRQEGRNIGLLNKIRAYALQDQGYDTVEANHQLGFAADERDFTLCADMFKLLGVDEVRLLTNNPKKVEILTEAGINIVER
;
A
#
# COMPACT_ATOMS: atom_id res chain seq x y z
N PRO A 1 -1.41 -13.58 -16.99
CA PRO A 1 -1.28 -12.75 -15.75
C PRO A 1 -0.34 -13.29 -14.64
N VAL A 2 0.31 -12.41 -13.88
CA VAL A 2 1.12 -12.69 -12.67
C VAL A 2 0.32 -12.31 -11.42
N LEU A 3 0.26 -13.18 -10.40
CA LEU A 3 -0.29 -12.82 -9.09
C LEU A 3 0.63 -11.79 -8.43
N ALA A 4 0.08 -10.64 -8.02
CA ALA A 4 0.88 -9.61 -7.39
C ALA A 4 0.17 -8.86 -6.26
N ARG A 5 0.97 -8.40 -5.30
CA ARG A 5 0.57 -7.49 -4.23
C ARG A 5 1.36 -6.19 -4.33
N VAL A 6 0.67 -5.06 -4.30
CA VAL A 6 1.29 -3.74 -4.05
C VAL A 6 1.09 -3.38 -2.58
N HIS A 7 2.16 -3.42 -1.79
CA HIS A 7 2.16 -3.12 -0.36
C HIS A 7 2.89 -1.80 -0.12
N SER A 8 2.20 -0.79 0.42
CA SER A 8 2.87 0.46 0.85
C SER A 8 3.50 0.22 2.21
N GLU A 9 4.78 0.59 2.36
CA GLU A 9 5.55 0.47 3.60
C GLU A 9 4.80 1.08 4.79
N CYS A 10 4.75 0.32 5.88
CA CYS A 10 4.19 0.74 7.15
C CYS A 10 5.04 0.18 8.29
N LEU A 11 6.13 0.87 8.66
CA LEU A 11 7.09 0.42 9.66
C LEU A 11 6.42 -0.05 10.95
N THR A 12 5.45 0.72 11.43
CA THR A 12 4.71 0.41 12.66
C THR A 12 4.00 -0.93 12.58
N GLY A 13 3.32 -1.22 11.47
CA GLY A 13 2.59 -2.48 11.30
C GLY A 13 3.50 -3.64 10.86
N ASP A 14 4.38 -3.38 9.89
CA ASP A 14 5.18 -4.38 9.20
C ASP A 14 6.32 -4.94 10.07
N ALA A 15 6.86 -4.14 11.01
CA ALA A 15 8.04 -4.52 11.79
C ALA A 15 7.89 -4.33 13.31
N LEU A 16 7.01 -3.43 13.76
CA LEU A 16 6.87 -3.08 15.18
C LEU A 16 5.58 -3.62 15.82
N PHE A 17 4.92 -4.58 15.18
CA PHE A 17 3.75 -5.28 15.70
C PHE A 17 2.60 -4.35 16.13
N SER A 18 2.44 -3.21 15.45
CA SER A 18 1.39 -2.26 15.78
C SER A 18 0.01 -2.89 15.58
N LEU A 19 -0.84 -2.76 16.61
CA LEU A 19 -2.24 -3.16 16.58
C LEU A 19 -3.18 -2.04 16.10
N ARG A 20 -2.64 -0.85 15.77
CA ARG A 20 -3.43 0.30 15.28
C ARG A 20 -3.81 0.17 13.80
N CYS A 21 -3.14 -0.71 13.06
CA CYS A 21 -3.42 -0.96 11.65
C CYS A 21 -3.17 -2.43 11.34
N ASP A 22 -3.68 -2.90 10.21
CA ASP A 22 -3.56 -4.28 9.76
C ASP A 22 -2.42 -4.52 8.76
N CYS A 23 -1.53 -3.53 8.55
CA CYS A 23 -0.49 -3.62 7.51
C CYS A 23 0.42 -4.85 7.66
N GLY A 24 0.85 -5.18 8.88
CA GLY A 24 1.67 -6.38 9.13
C GLY A 24 0.94 -7.67 8.74
N PHE A 25 -0.33 -7.81 9.14
CA PHE A 25 -1.16 -8.96 8.77
C PHE A 25 -1.37 -9.04 7.26
N GLN A 26 -1.59 -7.91 6.59
CA GLN A 26 -1.74 -7.87 5.13
C GLN A 26 -0.44 -8.23 4.39
N LEU A 27 0.72 -7.83 4.92
CA LEU A 27 2.03 -8.19 4.37
C LEU A 27 2.26 -9.69 4.45
N GLU A 28 2.06 -10.28 5.62
CA GLU A 28 2.20 -11.72 5.85
C GLU A 28 1.22 -12.53 4.98
N ALA A 29 -0.06 -12.18 4.99
CA ALA A 29 -1.07 -12.86 4.19
C ALA A 29 -0.74 -12.83 2.68
N ALA A 30 -0.29 -11.68 2.17
CA ALA A 30 0.08 -11.57 0.76
C ALA A 30 1.29 -12.44 0.40
N LEU A 31 2.31 -12.49 1.26
CA LEU A 31 3.47 -13.35 1.06
C LEU A 31 3.08 -14.83 1.08
N THR A 32 2.21 -15.24 2.02
CA THR A 32 1.67 -16.60 2.10
C THR A 32 0.92 -16.98 0.83
N HIS A 33 -0.01 -16.14 0.37
CA HIS A 33 -0.76 -16.42 -0.87
C HIS A 33 0.13 -16.49 -2.11
N ILE A 34 1.15 -15.62 -2.21
CA ILE A 34 2.13 -15.67 -3.31
C ILE A 34 2.94 -16.97 -3.27
N ALA A 35 3.34 -17.41 -2.08
CA ALA A 35 4.05 -18.68 -1.90
C ALA A 35 3.17 -19.89 -2.25
N GLU A 36 1.91 -19.89 -1.85
CA GLU A 36 0.91 -20.93 -2.16
C GLU A 36 0.63 -21.03 -3.66
N GLU A 37 0.56 -19.91 -4.38
CA GLU A 37 0.43 -19.87 -5.85
C GLU A 37 1.68 -20.43 -6.56
N GLY A 38 2.84 -20.42 -5.89
CA GLY A 38 4.14 -20.85 -6.44
C GLY A 38 4.76 -19.86 -7.43
N ARG A 39 4.04 -18.79 -7.81
CA ARG A 39 4.51 -17.72 -8.71
C ARG A 39 3.78 -16.41 -8.42
N GLY A 40 4.50 -15.41 -7.92
CA GLY A 40 3.96 -14.07 -7.77
C GLY A 40 4.99 -13.03 -7.36
N ILE A 41 4.53 -11.79 -7.22
CA ILE A 41 5.37 -10.63 -6.89
C ILE A 41 4.76 -9.85 -5.73
N LEU A 42 5.57 -9.48 -4.76
CA LEU A 42 5.23 -8.44 -3.80
C LEU A 42 6.06 -7.20 -4.10
N ILE A 43 5.40 -6.10 -4.47
CA ILE A 43 6.01 -4.78 -4.57
C ILE A 43 5.94 -4.14 -3.18
N TYR A 44 7.10 -3.94 -2.56
CA TYR A 44 7.24 -3.20 -1.31
C TYR A 44 7.50 -1.72 -1.61
N HIS A 45 6.43 -0.95 -1.71
CA HIS A 45 6.45 0.44 -2.13
C HIS A 45 6.76 1.37 -0.94
N ARG A 46 7.97 1.93 -0.93
CA ARG A 46 8.55 2.68 0.20
C ARG A 46 8.06 4.13 0.32
N GLN A 47 6.74 4.28 0.40
CA GLN A 47 6.06 5.55 0.65
C GLN A 47 5.25 5.49 1.95
N GLU A 48 5.98 5.54 3.06
CA GLU A 48 5.44 5.46 4.42
C GLU A 48 4.36 6.51 4.67
N GLY A 49 3.32 6.12 5.43
CA GLY A 49 2.26 7.03 5.85
C GLY A 49 1.42 7.59 4.69
N ARG A 50 1.27 6.87 3.58
CA ARG A 50 0.69 7.41 2.33
C ARG A 50 1.51 8.56 1.77
N ASN A 51 2.84 8.38 1.77
CA ASN A 51 3.83 9.33 1.28
C ASN A 51 4.03 10.62 2.11
N ILE A 52 3.41 10.75 3.29
CA ILE A 52 3.69 11.86 4.22
C ILE A 52 4.91 11.59 5.13
N GLY A 53 5.40 10.34 5.13
CA GLY A 53 6.55 9.90 5.93
C GLY A 53 6.22 9.51 7.37
N LEU A 54 7.14 8.79 8.02
CA LEU A 54 6.94 8.21 9.36
C LEU A 54 6.67 9.27 10.44
N LEU A 55 7.45 10.36 10.45
CA LEU A 55 7.32 11.39 11.48
C LEU A 55 5.94 12.05 11.44
N ASN A 56 5.42 12.35 10.24
CA ASN A 56 4.09 12.93 10.09
C ASN A 56 2.98 11.92 10.38
N LYS A 57 3.18 10.63 10.06
CA LYS A 57 2.28 9.58 10.50
C LYS A 57 2.17 9.49 12.03
N ILE A 58 3.29 9.61 12.74
CA ILE A 58 3.28 9.65 14.22
C ILE A 58 2.53 10.89 14.73
N ARG A 59 2.73 12.06 14.10
CA ARG A 59 1.95 13.27 14.42
C ARG A 59 0.46 13.09 14.14
N ALA A 60 0.10 12.45 13.03
CA ALA A 60 -1.29 12.16 12.68
C ALA A 60 -1.91 11.20 13.70
N TYR A 61 -1.18 10.19 14.17
CA TYR A 61 -1.60 9.34 15.28
C TYR A 61 -1.81 10.11 16.58
N ALA A 62 -0.95 11.08 16.90
CA ALA A 62 -1.12 11.93 18.08
C ALA A 62 -2.37 12.83 17.99
N LEU A 63 -2.79 13.23 16.78
CA LEU A 63 -4.07 13.91 16.55
C LEU A 63 -5.24 12.93 16.65
N GLN A 64 -5.12 11.72 16.09
CA GLN A 64 -6.17 10.71 16.20
C GLN A 64 -6.42 10.28 17.66
N ASP A 65 -5.38 10.24 18.49
CA ASP A 65 -5.51 10.00 19.93
C ASP A 65 -6.28 11.12 20.66
N GLN A 66 -6.49 12.27 20.01
CA GLN A 66 -7.32 13.39 20.49
C GLN A 66 -8.74 13.38 19.89
N GLY A 67 -9.06 12.39 19.04
CA GLY A 67 -10.40 12.18 18.47
C GLY A 67 -10.58 12.60 17.01
N TYR A 68 -9.54 13.11 16.34
CA TYR A 68 -9.59 13.43 14.91
C TYR A 68 -9.58 12.16 14.07
N ASP A 69 -10.25 12.16 12.91
CA ASP A 69 -10.12 11.06 11.96
C ASP A 69 -8.80 11.16 11.15
N THR A 70 -8.52 10.14 10.32
CA THR A 70 -7.28 10.11 9.53
C THR A 70 -7.21 11.22 8.48
N VAL A 71 -8.33 11.60 7.87
CA VAL A 71 -8.41 12.63 6.83
C VAL A 71 -8.25 14.01 7.46
N GLU A 72 -8.95 14.26 8.56
CA GLU A 72 -8.83 15.49 9.36
C GLU A 72 -7.40 15.69 9.88
N ALA A 73 -6.79 14.64 10.45
CA ALA A 73 -5.42 14.69 10.94
C ALA A 73 -4.42 15.03 9.82
N ASN A 74 -4.58 14.45 8.63
CA ASN A 74 -3.71 14.78 7.49
C ASN A 74 -3.91 16.22 7.01
N HIS A 75 -5.15 16.69 6.89
CA HIS A 75 -5.44 18.08 6.51
C HIS A 75 -4.89 19.09 7.51
N GLN A 76 -5.00 18.80 8.81
CA GLN A 76 -4.43 19.64 9.86
C GLN A 76 -2.89 19.69 9.81
N LEU A 77 -2.26 18.63 9.31
CA LEU A 77 -0.82 18.57 9.04
C LEU A 77 -0.42 19.14 7.67
N GLY A 78 -1.38 19.60 6.86
CA GLY A 78 -1.14 20.22 5.55
C GLY A 78 -1.00 19.25 4.38
N PHE A 79 -1.47 18.01 4.51
CA PHE A 79 -1.42 16.97 3.48
C PHE A 79 -2.80 16.62 2.94
N ALA A 80 -2.86 16.07 1.72
CA ALA A 80 -4.05 15.38 1.24
C ALA A 80 -4.29 14.05 1.99
N ALA A 81 -5.43 13.42 1.72
CA ALA A 81 -5.75 12.11 2.31
C ALA A 81 -4.78 11.00 1.85
N ASP A 82 -4.19 11.14 0.67
CA ASP A 82 -3.26 10.21 0.04
C ASP A 82 -2.33 10.95 -0.93
N GLU A 83 -1.03 10.90 -0.70
CA GLU A 83 -0.01 11.59 -1.52
C GLU A 83 0.84 10.58 -2.30
N ARG A 84 0.39 9.33 -2.41
CA ARG A 84 1.18 8.26 -3.04
C ARG A 84 1.25 8.38 -4.55
N ASP A 85 2.42 8.01 -5.06
CA ASP A 85 2.68 7.89 -6.49
C ASP A 85 2.86 6.41 -6.87
N PHE A 86 1.80 5.83 -7.42
CA PHE A 86 1.80 4.44 -7.85
C PHE A 86 2.39 4.22 -9.24
N THR A 87 2.78 5.27 -9.98
CA THR A 87 3.47 5.10 -11.28
C THR A 87 4.83 4.39 -11.09
N LEU A 88 5.47 4.60 -9.94
CA LEU A 88 6.65 3.85 -9.51
C LEU A 88 6.40 2.34 -9.42
N CYS A 89 5.17 1.92 -9.08
CA CYS A 89 4.81 0.50 -9.07
C CYS A 89 4.64 -0.05 -10.49
N ALA A 90 4.08 0.73 -11.41
CA ALA A 90 4.02 0.38 -12.83
C ALA A 90 5.43 0.22 -13.42
N ASP A 91 6.35 1.14 -13.10
CA ASP A 91 7.75 1.05 -13.53
C ASP A 91 8.43 -0.22 -13.03
N MET A 92 8.19 -0.61 -11.77
CA MET A 92 8.72 -1.86 -11.22
C MET A 92 8.19 -3.10 -11.96
N PHE A 93 6.90 -3.17 -12.27
CA PHE A 93 6.36 -4.27 -13.09
C PHE A 93 6.98 -4.31 -14.48
N LYS A 94 7.15 -3.15 -15.12
CA LYS A 94 7.79 -3.03 -16.44
C LYS A 94 9.24 -3.50 -16.43
N LEU A 95 10.02 -3.10 -15.43
CA LEU A 95 11.42 -3.55 -15.26
C LEU A 95 11.53 -5.05 -15.01
N LEU A 96 10.53 -5.65 -14.34
CA LEU A 96 10.43 -7.10 -14.13
C LEU A 96 9.86 -7.86 -15.34
N GLY A 97 9.49 -7.16 -16.42
CA GLY A 97 8.92 -7.77 -17.62
C GLY A 97 7.51 -8.33 -17.42
N VAL A 98 6.73 -7.75 -16.49
CA VAL A 98 5.35 -8.16 -16.21
C VAL A 98 4.37 -7.20 -16.85
N ASP A 99 3.49 -7.74 -17.69
CA ASP A 99 2.44 -6.98 -18.37
C ASP A 99 1.08 -7.14 -17.64
N GLU A 100 0.45 -8.31 -17.74
CA GLU A 100 -0.82 -8.58 -17.08
C GLU A 100 -0.68 -8.96 -15.59
N VAL A 101 -1.45 -8.30 -14.72
CA VAL A 101 -1.44 -8.50 -13.26
C VAL A 101 -2.78 -9.02 -12.74
N ARG A 102 -2.71 -10.03 -11.86
CA ARG A 102 -3.77 -10.48 -10.95
C ARG A 102 -3.53 -9.82 -9.59
N LEU A 103 -4.33 -8.83 -9.21
CA LEU A 103 -4.01 -7.97 -8.06
C LEU A 103 -4.65 -8.44 -6.75
N LEU A 104 -3.81 -8.82 -5.77
CA LEU A 104 -4.24 -9.11 -4.40
C LEU A 104 -4.69 -7.85 -3.65
N THR A 105 -5.99 -7.54 -3.70
CA THR A 105 -6.60 -6.43 -2.95
C THR A 105 -8.05 -6.70 -2.55
N ASN A 106 -8.41 -6.31 -1.33
CA ASN A 106 -9.80 -6.27 -0.85
C ASN A 106 -10.48 -4.91 -1.14
N ASN A 107 -9.72 -3.91 -1.58
CA ASN A 107 -10.23 -2.59 -1.89
C ASN A 107 -10.43 -2.44 -3.41
N PRO A 108 -11.68 -2.35 -3.92
CA PRO A 108 -11.93 -2.17 -5.35
C PRO A 108 -11.39 -0.83 -5.88
N LYS A 109 -11.42 0.25 -5.08
CA LYS A 109 -10.83 1.55 -5.47
C LYS A 109 -9.33 1.45 -5.73
N LYS A 110 -8.64 0.49 -5.09
CA LYS A 110 -7.21 0.28 -5.31
C LYS A 110 -6.93 -0.32 -6.70
N VAL A 111 -7.87 -1.06 -7.27
CA VAL A 111 -7.76 -1.53 -8.66
C VAL A 111 -7.79 -0.33 -9.59
N GLU A 112 -8.77 0.56 -9.44
CA GLU A 112 -8.91 1.79 -10.24
C GLU A 112 -7.64 2.64 -10.18
N ILE A 113 -7.16 2.97 -8.98
CA ILE A 113 -5.96 3.80 -8.76
C ILE A 113 -4.71 3.20 -9.42
N LEU A 114 -4.50 1.89 -9.29
CA LEU A 114 -3.32 1.22 -9.86
C LEU A 114 -3.41 1.06 -11.38
N THR A 115 -4.62 0.85 -11.91
CA THR A 115 -4.86 0.86 -13.35
C THR A 115 -4.60 2.24 -13.95
N GLU A 116 -5.09 3.31 -13.31
CA GLU A 116 -4.82 4.70 -13.70
C GLU A 116 -3.32 5.04 -13.65
N ALA A 117 -2.59 4.45 -12.71
CA ALA A 117 -1.14 4.59 -12.60
C ALA A 117 -0.34 3.82 -13.68
N GLY A 118 -1.03 3.05 -14.54
CA GLY A 118 -0.42 2.34 -15.67
C GLY A 118 -0.18 0.85 -15.47
N ILE A 119 -0.79 0.22 -14.46
CA ILE A 119 -0.69 -1.23 -14.24
C ILE A 119 -1.83 -1.95 -14.97
N ASN A 120 -1.53 -2.89 -15.86
CA ASN A 120 -2.54 -3.66 -16.58
C ASN A 120 -3.14 -4.77 -15.70
N ILE A 121 -4.13 -4.42 -14.88
CA ILE A 121 -4.84 -5.34 -13.98
C ILE A 121 -5.97 -6.02 -14.73
N VAL A 122 -5.87 -7.34 -14.90
CA VAL A 122 -6.85 -8.16 -15.63
C VAL A 122 -7.78 -8.96 -14.73
N GLU A 123 -7.45 -9.09 -13.45
CA GLU A 123 -8.21 -9.83 -12.44
C GLU A 123 -7.87 -9.32 -11.02
N ARG A 124 -8.82 -9.44 -10.10
CA ARG A 124 -8.71 -9.05 -8.68
C ARG A 124 -8.93 -10.25 -7.76
#